data_AF-A0A418ZZJ6-F1
#
_entry.id   AF-A0A418ZZJ6-F1
#
_cell.length_a   1.000
_cell.length_b   1.000
_cell.length_c   1.000
_cell.angle_alpha   90.00
_cell.angle_beta   90.00
_cell.angle_gamma   90.00
#
_symmetry.space_group_name_H-M   'P 1'
#
loop_
_entity.id
_entity.type
_entity.pdbx_description
1 polymer ?
#
loop_
_entity_poly.entity_id
_entity_poly.type
_entity_poly.pdbx_seq_one_letter_code
_entity_poly.pdbx_strand_id
1 'polypeptide(L)'
;MRPVALILLTILLAGLSLSAGRTWLAPPDLVQALLDPEGAGRMVWNLRLPRLLVGLIAGAGFGLAGLVFQTLLKNPLASPDVIGVTQGAACGAVAALLLGAPAMLG
;
A
#
# COMPACT_ATOMS: atom_id res chain seq x y z
N MET A 1 -23.11 7.08 8.25
CA MET A 1 -22.35 8.23 7.70
C MET A 1 -20.84 8.09 7.88
N ARG A 2 -20.33 7.68 9.06
CA ARG A 2 -18.89 7.44 9.30
C ARG A 2 -18.16 6.54 8.28
N PRO A 3 -18.67 5.35 7.89
CA PRO A 3 -17.95 4.50 6.94
C PRO A 3 -17.91 5.10 5.53
N VAL A 4 -18.99 5.76 5.11
CA VAL A 4 -19.06 6.46 3.81
C VAL A 4 -18.02 7.58 3.75
N ALA A 5 -17.87 8.35 4.84
CA ALA A 5 -16.85 9.40 4.93
C ALA A 5 -15.43 8.83 4.80
N LEU A 6 -15.13 7.69 5.44
CA LEU A 6 -13.83 7.03 5.33
C LEU A 6 -13.56 6.50 3.92
N ILE A 7 -14.57 5.93 3.25
CA ILE A 7 -14.43 5.47 1.87
C ILE A 7 -14.15 6.64 0.94
N LEU A 8 -14.90 7.73 1.06
CA LEU A 8 -14.68 8.95 0.26
C LEU A 8 -13.30 9.54 0.49
N LEU A 9 -12.85 9.58 1.75
CA LEU A 9 -11.50 10.04 2.10
C LEU A 9 -10.43 9.14 1.46
N THR A 10 -10.58 7.82 1.52
CA THR A 10 -9.64 6.88 0.89
C THR A 10 -9.57 7.07 -0.63
N ILE A 11 -10.72 7.27 -1.29
CA ILE A 11 -10.77 7.54 -2.74
C ILE A 11 -10.07 8.86 -3.06
N LEU A 12 -10.33 9.92 -2.28
CA LEU A 12 -9.68 11.21 -2.45
C LEU A 12 -8.15 11.11 -2.30
N LEU A 13 -7.69 10.44 -1.24
CA LEU A 13 -6.26 10.23 -0.99
C LEU A 13 -5.61 9.35 -2.06
N ALA A 14 -6.31 8.36 -2.59
CA ALA A 14 -5.83 7.54 -3.71
C ALA A 14 -5.66 8.37 -4.98
N GLY A 15 -6.63 9.22 -5.32
CA GLY A 15 -6.52 10.16 -6.44
C GLY A 15 -5.36 11.14 -6.28
N LEU A 16 -5.19 11.71 -5.09
CA LEU A 16 -4.05 12.58 -4.76
C LEU A 16 -2.71 11.84 -4.85
N SER A 17 -2.64 10.60 -4.35
CA SER A 17 -1.44 9.76 -4.42
C SER A 17 -1.02 9.44 -5.86
N LEU A 18 -2.00 9.19 -6.75
CA LEU A 18 -1.74 9.01 -8.18
C LEU A 18 -1.30 10.31 -8.87
N SER A 19 -1.85 11.45 -8.44
CA SER A 19 -1.50 12.78 -8.98
C SER A 19 -0.11 13.23 -8.53
N ALA A 20 0.26 12.93 -7.28
CA ALA A 20 1.52 13.29 -6.66
C ALA A 20 2.69 12.44 -7.22
N GLY A 21 3.74 13.10 -7.68
CA GLY A 21 4.95 12.45 -8.17
C GLY A 21 6.01 13.46 -8.60
N ARG A 22 7.01 13.01 -9.37
CA ARG A 22 8.13 13.87 -9.83
C ARG A 22 7.65 15.06 -10.66
N THR A 23 6.60 14.86 -11.43
CA THR A 23 5.80 15.92 -12.05
C THR A 23 4.40 15.82 -11.46
N TRP A 24 3.85 16.97 -11.10
CA TRP A 24 2.44 17.08 -10.71
C TRP A 24 1.59 16.82 -11.96
N LEU A 25 0.75 15.77 -11.92
CA LEU A 25 -0.25 15.57 -12.97
C LEU A 25 -1.53 16.29 -12.57
N ALA A 26 -2.03 17.15 -13.46
CA ALA A 26 -3.34 17.74 -13.26
C ALA A 26 -4.43 16.65 -13.34
N PRO A 27 -5.57 16.83 -12.65
CA PRO A 27 -6.69 15.88 -12.71
C PRO A 27 -7.13 15.44 -14.12
N PRO A 28 -7.22 16.33 -15.14
CA PRO A 28 -7.57 15.90 -16.49
C PRO A 28 -6.49 15.00 -17.13
N ASP A 29 -5.21 15.32 -16.93
CA ASP A 29 -4.08 14.54 -17.46
C ASP A 29 -3.99 13.17 -16.78
N LEU A 30 -4.42 13.06 -15.52
CA LEU A 30 -4.47 11.80 -14.79
C LEU A 30 -5.53 10.85 -15.35
N VAL A 31 -6.70 11.37 -15.73
CA VAL A 31 -7.74 10.56 -16.39
C VAL A 31 -7.24 10.08 -17.74
N GLN A 32 -6.57 10.95 -18.51
CA GLN A 32 -5.97 10.56 -19.78
C GLN A 32 -4.85 9.53 -19.60
N ALA A 33 -3.97 9.71 -18.60
CA ALA A 33 -2.88 8.78 -18.29
C ALA A 33 -3.35 7.41 -17.76
N LEU A 34 -4.57 7.34 -17.21
CA LEU A 34 -5.20 6.07 -16.83
C LEU A 34 -5.78 5.35 -18.04
N LEU A 35 -6.33 6.09 -19.01
CA LEU A 35 -6.95 5.55 -20.23
C LEU A 35 -5.93 5.19 -21.31
N ASP A 36 -4.83 5.96 -21.40
CA ASP A 36 -3.73 5.76 -22.33
C ASP A 36 -2.45 5.42 -21.56
N PRO A 37 -1.98 4.15 -21.59
CA PRO A 37 -0.76 3.72 -20.91
C PRO A 37 0.54 4.26 -21.53
N GLU A 38 0.49 5.02 -22.62
CA GLU A 38 1.67 5.61 -23.24
C GLU A 38 2.10 6.95 -22.59
N GLY A 39 3.36 7.35 -22.80
CA GLY A 39 3.91 8.58 -22.27
C GLY A 39 3.82 8.70 -20.74
N ALA A 40 3.04 9.66 -20.24
CA ALA A 40 2.81 9.88 -18.81
C ALA A 40 2.06 8.72 -18.14
N GLY A 41 1.21 8.00 -18.88
CA GLY A 41 0.47 6.83 -18.39
C GLY A 41 1.37 5.68 -17.97
N ARG A 42 2.52 5.49 -18.63
CA ARG A 42 3.48 4.42 -18.28
C ARG A 42 4.02 4.57 -16.86
N MET A 43 4.28 5.80 -16.41
CA MET A 43 4.72 6.06 -15.04
C MET A 43 3.58 5.78 -14.05
N VAL A 44 2.35 6.16 -14.39
CA VAL A 44 1.18 5.90 -13.54
C VAL A 44 0.96 4.39 -13.39
N TRP A 45 0.93 3.64 -14.50
CA TRP A 45 0.67 2.20 -14.52
C TRP A 45 1.81 1.34 -13.95
N ASN A 46 3.08 1.66 -14.21
CA ASN A 46 4.20 0.80 -13.81
C ASN A 46 4.78 1.14 -12.44
N LEU A 47 4.56 2.36 -11.92
CA LEU A 47 5.18 2.80 -10.66
C LEU A 47 4.16 3.27 -9.63
N ARG A 48 3.25 4.19 -10.01
CA ARG A 48 2.33 4.82 -9.05
C ARG A 48 1.19 3.89 -8.64
N LEU A 49 0.55 3.23 -9.60
CA LEU A 49 -0.58 2.34 -9.39
C LEU A 49 -0.18 1.08 -8.59
N PRO A 50 0.91 0.36 -8.90
CA PRO A 50 1.31 -0.81 -8.11
C PRO A 50 1.65 -0.42 -6.67
N ARG A 51 2.32 0.72 -6.48
CA ARG A 51 2.65 1.26 -5.14
C ARG A 51 1.39 1.62 -4.35
N LEU A 52 0.40 2.27 -4.99
CA LEU A 52 -0.89 2.58 -4.37
C LEU A 52 -1.58 1.29 -3.91
N LEU A 53 -1.66 0.28 -4.78
CA LEU A 53 -2.30 -0.99 -4.47
C LEU A 53 -1.64 -1.70 -3.29
N VAL A 54 -0.31 -1.77 -3.28
CA VAL A 54 0.43 -2.34 -2.14
C VAL A 54 0.12 -1.58 -0.85
N GLY A 55 0.08 -0.25 -0.89
CA GLY A 55 -0.27 0.56 0.28
C GLY A 55 -1.69 0.31 0.79
N LEU A 56 -2.68 0.21 -0.11
CA LEU A 56 -4.07 -0.08 0.24
C LEU A 56 -4.23 -1.48 0.85
N ILE A 57 -3.62 -2.48 0.22
CA ILE A 57 -3.67 -3.88 0.69
C ILE A 57 -2.98 -4.02 2.04
N ALA A 58 -1.78 -3.44 2.20
CA ALA A 58 -1.05 -3.48 3.46
C ALA A 58 -1.83 -2.77 4.57
N GLY A 59 -2.37 -1.57 4.31
CA GLY A 59 -3.19 -0.83 5.29
C GLY A 59 -4.45 -1.58 5.70
N ALA A 60 -5.16 -2.19 4.75
CA ALA A 60 -6.31 -3.04 5.04
C ALA A 60 -5.92 -4.27 5.88
N GLY A 61 -4.81 -4.92 5.54
CA GLY A 61 -4.26 -6.05 6.30
C GLY A 61 -3.92 -5.68 7.73
N PHE A 62 -3.24 -4.55 7.95
CA PHE A 62 -2.93 -4.06 9.30
C PHE A 62 -4.19 -3.68 10.10
N GLY A 63 -5.18 -3.05 9.44
CA GLY A 63 -6.46 -2.73 10.07
C GLY A 63 -7.23 -3.97 10.53
N LEU A 64 -7.29 -5.00 9.69
CA LEU A 64 -7.93 -6.27 10.01
C LEU A 64 -7.17 -7.03 11.11
N ALA A 65 -5.84 -7.10 11.02
CA ALA A 65 -5.02 -7.72 12.05
C ALA A 65 -5.23 -7.03 13.40
N GLY A 66 -5.19 -5.69 13.44
CA GLY A 66 -5.47 -4.91 14.65
C GLY A 66 -6.84 -5.21 15.24
N LEU A 67 -7.90 -5.23 14.41
CA LEU A 67 -9.25 -5.56 14.86
C LEU A 67 -9.34 -6.96 15.48
N VAL A 68 -8.73 -7.96 14.85
CA VAL A 68 -8.72 -9.35 15.34
C VAL A 68 -8.00 -9.43 16.68
N PHE A 69 -6.81 -8.84 16.81
CA PHE A 69 -6.04 -8.85 18.06
C PHE A 69 -6.74 -8.11 19.19
N GLN A 70 -7.28 -6.93 18.92
CA GLN A 70 -8.03 -6.15 19.91
C GLN A 70 -9.27 -6.89 20.39
N THR A 71 -9.94 -7.64 19.50
CA THR A 71 -11.13 -8.44 19.83
C THR A 71 -10.78 -9.67 20.66
N LEU A 72 -9.76 -10.44 20.24
CA LEU A 72 -9.34 -11.67 20.92
C LEU A 72 -8.81 -11.39 22.32
N LEU A 73 -7.98 -10.35 22.47
CA LEU A 73 -7.37 -9.98 23.73
C LEU A 73 -8.27 -9.07 24.58
N LYS A 74 -9.40 -8.62 24.03
CA LYS A 74 -10.32 -7.65 24.65
C LYS A 74 -9.58 -6.42 25.18
N ASN A 75 -8.53 -6.01 24.46
CA ASN A 75 -7.65 -4.92 24.86
C ASN A 75 -7.48 -3.98 23.65
N PRO A 76 -8.02 -2.74 23.69
CA PRO A 76 -7.92 -1.79 22.59
C PRO A 76 -6.48 -1.33 22.32
N LEU A 77 -5.54 -1.58 23.24
CA LEU A 77 -4.11 -1.29 23.08
C LEU A 77 -3.32 -2.47 22.48
N ALA A 78 -3.97 -3.61 22.22
CA ALA A 78 -3.30 -4.75 21.61
C ALA A 78 -2.93 -4.44 20.15
N SER A 79 -1.69 -4.78 19.79
CA SER A 79 -1.18 -4.68 18.42
C SER A 79 -0.71 -6.05 17.92
N PRO A 80 -0.81 -6.30 16.60
CA PRO A 80 -0.38 -7.56 16.00
C PRO A 80 1.15 -7.77 16.04
N ASP A 81 1.94 -6.73 16.33
CA ASP A 81 3.41 -6.81 16.35
C ASP A 81 3.97 -7.67 17.50
N VAL A 82 3.17 -7.91 18.55
CA VAL A 82 3.61 -8.62 19.77
C VAL A 82 3.93 -10.10 19.53
N ILE A 83 3.37 -10.71 18.48
CA ILE A 83 3.59 -12.14 18.15
C ILE A 83 4.86 -12.39 17.32
N GLY A 84 5.70 -11.37 17.11
CA GLY A 84 7.02 -11.54 16.48
C GLY A 84 7.03 -11.65 14.95
N VAL A 85 5.87 -11.51 14.29
CA VAL A 85 5.75 -11.56 12.81
C VAL A 85 6.64 -10.52 12.14
N THR A 86 6.71 -9.31 12.68
CA THR A 86 7.52 -8.21 12.14
C THR A 86 9.02 -8.53 12.20
N GLN A 87 9.48 -9.14 13.30
CA GLN A 87 10.88 -9.56 13.46
C GLN A 87 11.22 -10.75 12.54
N GLY A 88 10.31 -11.73 12.42
CA GLY A 88 10.46 -12.87 11.51
C GLY A 88 10.54 -12.44 10.05
N ALA A 89 9.66 -11.52 9.62
CA ALA A 89 9.68 -10.97 8.26
C ALA A 89 11.00 -10.21 7.97
N ALA A 90 11.48 -9.40 8.92
CA ALA A 90 12.75 -8.69 8.78
C ALA A 90 13.95 -9.66 8.68
N CYS A 91 14.00 -10.67 9.54
CA CYS A 91 15.03 -11.72 9.47
C CYS A 91 15.01 -12.46 8.13
N GLY A 92 13.81 -12.87 7.67
CA GLY A 92 13.63 -13.54 6.39
C GLY A 92 14.04 -12.66 5.20
N ALA A 93 13.72 -11.37 5.22
CA ALA A 93 14.14 -10.42 4.19
C ALA A 93 15.66 -10.31 4.12
N VAL A 94 16.35 -10.15 5.27
CA VAL A 94 17.81 -10.11 5.32
C VAL A 94 18.43 -11.43 4.86
N ALA A 95 17.89 -12.57 5.29
CA ALA A 95 18.34 -13.88 4.84
C ALA A 95 18.21 -14.05 3.32
N ALA A 96 17.08 -13.65 2.73
CA ALA A 96 16.86 -13.70 1.28
C ALA A 96 17.85 -12.82 0.52
N LEU A 97 18.17 -11.63 1.03
CA LEU A 97 19.19 -10.74 0.46
C LEU A 97 20.58 -11.36 0.52
N LEU A 98 20.96 -11.96 1.65
CA LEU A 98 22.27 -12.59 1.85
C LEU A 98 22.46 -13.84 0.96
N LEU A 99 21.39 -14.60 0.76
CA LEU A 99 21.39 -15.81 -0.08
C LEU A 99 21.28 -15.51 -1.58
N GLY A 100 21.17 -14.23 -1.97
CA GLY A 100 21.15 -13.83 -3.37
C GLY A 100 19.81 -14.04 -4.07
N ALA A 101 18.69 -14.14 -3.34
CA ALA A 101 17.35 -14.26 -3.95
C ALA A 101 17.04 -13.19 -5.02
N PRO A 102 17.45 -11.90 -4.87
CA PRO A 102 17.23 -10.90 -5.93
C PRO A 102 17.99 -11.20 -7.22
N ALA A 103 19.15 -11.84 -7.13
CA ALA A 103 19.98 -12.20 -8.29
C ALA A 103 19.49 -13.48 -8.99
N MET A 104 18.70 -14.31 -8.29
CA MET A 104 18.09 -15.52 -8.87
C MET A 104 16.72 -15.25 -9.51
N LEU A 105 16.05 -14.15 -9.14
CA LEU A 105 14.70 -13.77 -9.60
C LEU A 105 14.69 -12.67 -10.67
N GLY A 106 15.84 -12.08 -10.98
CA GLY A 106 16.04 -11.10 -12.07
C GLY A 106 16.80 -11.70 -13.23
#